data_AF-A8XQA8-F1
#
_entry.id   AF-A8XQA8-F1
#
_cell.length_a   1.000
_cell.length_b   1.000
_cell.length_c   1.000
_cell.angle_alpha   90.00
_cell.angle_beta   90.00
_cell.angle_gamma   90.00
#
_symmetry.space_group_name_H-M   'P 1'
#
loop_
_entity.id
_entity.type
_entity.pdbx_description
1 polymer ?
#
loop_
_entity_poly.entity_id
_entity_poly.type
_entity_poly.pdbx_seq_one_letter_code
_entity_poly.pdbx_strand_id
1 'polypeptide(L)'
;MISNVINVILLGIAISDIVNLSLIAYQFVAILPESFEDECTVPKSYFITRLNYFLLFIKDDFRRLSAWLGVLMASVRYFIIKNSLNPKFNFLSKPSSGWKSLTIAFIVSTLMSMFYVIRVDLISEIWIPPEACGYPTNFSMTKYGFISNKLFFSGPEIYMFYVAFDGILKIILASVLPVLAVLLIRELKKAKVSRKKTSVVSKNANNPDNTSKLVIIMTITCICAEGPMGIGFVFEALLVDAPKLIKIVNCFEIIIFAFAILNATTHFFVCFGVSTPYRKSVKELLWYKGSQKPITISPKISSASIVTTRKVG
;
A
#
# COMPACT_ATOMS: atom_id res chain seq x y z
N MET A 1 -5.02 -5.98 19.01
CA MET A 1 -6.50 -5.94 19.06
C MET A 1 -7.06 -5.74 17.64
N ILE A 2 -7.25 -6.83 16.89
CA ILE A 2 -7.83 -6.79 15.54
C ILE A 2 -9.32 -7.11 15.67
N SER A 3 -10.15 -6.07 15.78
CA SER A 3 -11.58 -6.25 16.13
C SER A 3 -12.51 -6.35 14.92
N ASN A 4 -12.03 -6.04 13.71
CA ASN A 4 -12.86 -5.99 12.49
C ASN A 4 -11.99 -6.19 11.23
N VAL A 5 -12.60 -6.63 10.13
CA VAL A 5 -12.01 -6.79 8.79
C VAL A 5 -11.19 -5.58 8.36
N ILE A 6 -11.67 -4.37 8.67
CA ILE A 6 -11.03 -3.11 8.23
C ILE A 6 -9.65 -2.99 8.88
N ASN A 7 -9.49 -3.45 10.12
CA ASN A 7 -8.21 -3.38 10.82
C ASN A 7 -7.19 -4.36 10.21
N VAL A 8 -7.64 -5.52 9.71
CA VAL A 8 -6.76 -6.48 9.01
C VAL A 8 -6.27 -5.88 7.69
N ILE A 9 -7.19 -5.32 6.89
CA ILE A 9 -6.84 -4.70 5.61
C ILE A 9 -5.91 -3.50 5.83
N LEU A 10 -6.18 -2.68 6.85
CA LEU A 10 -5.33 -1.54 7.21
C LEU A 10 -3.93 -1.96 7.65
N LEU A 11 -3.81 -3.08 8.38
CA LEU A 11 -2.52 -3.66 8.74
C LEU A 11 -1.74 -4.09 7.49
N GLY A 12 -2.40 -4.74 6.54
CA GLY A 12 -1.80 -5.13 5.26
C GLY A 12 -1.29 -3.92 4.47
N ILE A 13 -2.08 -2.85 4.38
CA ILE A 13 -1.67 -1.58 3.74
C ILE A 13 -0.45 -1.00 4.46
N ALA A 14 -0.49 -0.90 5.79
CA ALA A 14 0.61 -0.33 6.56
C ALA A 14 1.93 -1.11 6.39
N ILE A 15 1.89 -2.45 6.40
CA ILE A 15 3.07 -3.28 6.13
C ILE A 15 3.57 -3.03 4.71
N SER A 16 2.67 -2.97 3.73
CA SER A 16 3.02 -2.78 2.33
C SER A 16 3.64 -1.41 2.06
N ASP A 17 3.07 -0.35 2.64
CA ASP A 17 3.61 1.01 2.53
C ASP A 17 4.98 1.12 3.21
N ILE A 18 5.17 0.50 4.38
CA ILE A 18 6.48 0.48 5.06
C ILE A 18 7.53 -0.20 4.19
N VAL A 19 7.25 -1.40 3.68
CA VAL A 19 8.18 -2.14 2.81
C VAL A 19 8.50 -1.31 1.56
N ASN A 20 7.48 -0.78 0.89
CA ASN A 20 7.67 0.05 -0.30
C ASN A 20 8.50 1.31 0.00
N LEU A 21 8.19 2.07 1.05
CA LEU A 21 8.93 3.26 1.44
C LEU A 21 10.38 2.94 1.83
N SER A 22 10.62 1.84 2.56
CA SER A 22 11.98 1.40 2.90
C SER A 22 12.80 1.04 1.66
N LEU A 23 12.20 0.37 0.68
CA LEU A 23 12.88 0.02 -0.57
C LEU A 23 13.13 1.25 -1.44
N ILE A 24 12.21 2.22 -1.44
CA ILE A 24 12.42 3.51 -2.10
C ILE A 24 13.55 4.27 -1.45
N ALA A 25 13.62 4.32 -0.12
CA ALA A 25 14.72 4.97 0.60
C ALA A 25 16.06 4.28 0.29
N TYR A 26 16.10 2.95 0.27
CA TYR A 26 17.27 2.19 -0.16
C TYR A 26 17.67 2.55 -1.59
N GLN A 27 16.72 2.58 -2.52
CA GLN A 27 16.94 2.96 -3.90
C GLN A 27 17.43 4.40 -4.01
N PHE A 28 16.88 5.35 -3.26
CA PHE A 28 17.35 6.73 -3.31
C PHE A 28 18.81 6.84 -2.84
N VAL A 29 19.19 6.13 -1.78
CA VAL A 29 20.58 6.07 -1.29
C VAL A 29 21.50 5.33 -2.28
N ALA A 30 21.00 4.30 -2.97
CA ALA A 30 21.78 3.49 -3.90
C ALA A 30 21.85 4.07 -5.34
N ILE A 31 20.83 4.83 -5.77
CA ILE A 31 20.69 5.44 -7.10
C ILE A 31 21.41 6.78 -7.17
N LEU A 32 21.44 7.57 -6.08
CA LEU A 32 22.21 8.83 -6.06
C LEU A 32 23.66 8.62 -6.55
N PRO A 33 24.39 7.57 -6.11
CA PRO A 33 25.69 7.20 -6.68
C PRO A 33 25.62 6.68 -8.13
N GLU A 34 24.61 5.88 -8.51
CA GLU A 34 24.46 5.36 -9.90
C GLU A 34 24.24 6.47 -10.93
N SER A 35 23.57 7.56 -10.58
CA SER A 35 23.41 8.72 -11.48
C SER A 35 24.72 9.47 -11.74
N PHE A 36 25.77 9.19 -10.97
CA PHE A 36 27.15 9.62 -11.20
C PHE A 36 28.07 8.45 -11.63
N GLU A 37 27.51 7.27 -11.95
CA GLU A 37 28.31 6.18 -12.52
C GLU A 37 28.67 6.53 -13.97
N ASP A 38 29.89 7.02 -14.16
CA ASP A 38 30.50 7.15 -15.48
C ASP A 38 30.96 5.77 -15.98
N GLU A 39 31.35 5.69 -17.26
CA GLU A 39 31.89 4.46 -17.88
C GLU A 39 33.12 3.89 -17.15
N CYS A 40 33.67 4.63 -16.19
CA CYS A 40 34.80 4.29 -15.34
C CYS A 40 34.42 3.60 -14.02
N THR A 41 33.13 3.52 -13.65
CA THR A 41 32.77 2.93 -12.36
C THR A 41 32.76 1.39 -12.41
N VAL A 42 33.35 0.79 -11.37
CA VAL A 42 33.50 -0.66 -11.24
C VAL A 42 32.14 -1.36 -11.23
N PRO A 43 31.94 -2.42 -12.04
CA PRO A 43 30.66 -3.12 -12.10
C PRO A 43 30.32 -3.84 -10.79
N LYS A 44 29.02 -3.93 -10.52
CA LYS A 44 28.48 -4.59 -9.31
C LYS A 44 28.70 -6.10 -9.36
N SER A 45 28.93 -6.67 -8.17
CA SER A 45 29.06 -8.12 -8.03
C SER A 45 27.75 -8.85 -8.32
N TYR A 46 27.86 -10.13 -8.70
CA TYR A 46 26.72 -11.01 -8.95
C TYR A 46 25.63 -10.92 -7.86
N PHE A 47 26.05 -10.99 -6.59
CA PHE A 47 25.15 -11.00 -5.46
C PHE A 47 24.39 -9.68 -5.33
N ILE A 48 25.06 -8.54 -5.49
CA ILE A 48 24.44 -7.21 -5.40
C ILE A 48 23.46 -6.99 -6.56
N THR A 49 23.85 -7.35 -7.78
CA THR A 49 22.96 -7.24 -8.95
C THR A 49 21.70 -8.08 -8.76
N ARG A 50 21.85 -9.33 -8.28
CA ARG A 50 20.70 -10.21 -8.01
C ARG A 50 19.83 -9.71 -6.86
N LEU A 51 20.45 -9.20 -5.79
CA LEU A 51 19.73 -8.63 -4.66
C LEU A 51 18.91 -7.41 -5.08
N ASN A 52 19.50 -6.47 -5.83
CA ASN A 52 18.81 -5.28 -6.33
C ASN A 52 17.61 -5.63 -7.20
N TYR A 53 17.77 -6.64 -8.06
CA TYR A 53 16.68 -7.13 -8.90
C TYR A 53 15.55 -7.75 -8.06
N PHE A 54 15.89 -8.53 -7.03
CA PHE A 54 14.91 -9.08 -6.09
C PHE A 54 14.19 -7.99 -5.27
N LEU A 55 14.91 -6.96 -4.83
CA LEU A 55 14.33 -5.81 -4.12
C LEU A 55 13.38 -5.02 -5.01
N LEU A 56 13.67 -4.89 -6.31
CA LEU A 56 12.75 -4.30 -7.29
C LEU A 56 11.46 -5.10 -7.42
N PHE A 57 11.55 -6.43 -7.47
CA PHE A 57 10.40 -7.32 -7.46
C PHE A 57 9.53 -7.14 -6.21
N ILE A 58 10.15 -7.11 -5.01
CA ILE A 58 9.43 -6.87 -3.76
C ILE A 58 8.76 -5.49 -3.78
N LYS A 59 9.46 -4.45 -4.25
CA LYS A 59 8.91 -3.09 -4.34
C LYS A 59 7.67 -3.06 -5.22
N ASP A 60 7.71 -3.71 -6.38
CA ASP A 60 6.57 -3.77 -7.30
C ASP A 60 5.38 -4.50 -6.66
N ASP A 61 5.63 -5.66 -6.04
CA ASP A 61 4.60 -6.47 -5.39
C ASP A 61 3.89 -5.71 -4.27
N PHE A 62 4.63 -5.18 -3.30
CA PHE A 62 4.04 -4.49 -2.16
C PHE A 62 3.37 -3.17 -2.55
N ARG A 63 3.86 -2.48 -3.58
CA ARG A 63 3.20 -1.25 -4.07
C ARG A 63 1.85 -1.57 -4.73
N ARG A 64 1.79 -2.59 -5.58
CA ARG A 64 0.53 -3.05 -6.19
C ARG A 64 -0.44 -3.56 -5.12
N LEU A 65 0.05 -4.34 -4.16
CA LEU A 65 -0.74 -4.85 -3.05
C LEU A 65 -1.38 -3.72 -2.23
N SER A 66 -0.60 -2.70 -1.85
CA SER A 66 -1.12 -1.56 -1.08
C SER A 66 -2.27 -0.86 -1.79
N ALA A 67 -2.10 -0.57 -3.09
CA ALA A 67 -3.12 0.06 -3.93
C ALA A 67 -4.44 -0.73 -3.97
N TRP A 68 -4.37 -2.04 -4.27
CA TRP A 68 -5.55 -2.89 -4.35
C TRP A 68 -6.22 -3.13 -2.99
N LEU A 69 -5.43 -3.22 -1.92
CA LEU A 69 -5.97 -3.26 -0.55
C LEU A 69 -6.69 -1.95 -0.20
N GLY A 70 -6.23 -0.81 -0.73
CA GLY A 70 -6.94 0.48 -0.63
C GLY A 70 -8.35 0.42 -1.24
N VAL A 71 -8.49 -0.12 -2.46
CA VAL A 71 -9.79 -0.34 -3.12
C VAL A 71 -10.66 -1.31 -2.33
N LEU A 72 -10.07 -2.42 -1.89
CA LEU A 72 -10.76 -3.42 -1.08
C LEU A 72 -11.32 -2.79 0.19
N MET A 73 -10.51 -1.99 0.90
CA MET A 73 -10.93 -1.28 2.11
C MET A 73 -12.11 -0.35 1.83
N ALA A 74 -12.04 0.45 0.77
CA ALA A 74 -13.10 1.38 0.39
C ALA A 74 -14.40 0.65 0.03
N SER A 75 -14.29 -0.44 -0.74
CA SER A 75 -15.40 -1.29 -1.15
C SER A 75 -16.08 -1.95 0.06
N VAL A 76 -15.30 -2.56 0.94
CA VAL A 76 -15.78 -3.21 2.16
C VAL A 76 -16.48 -2.18 3.06
N ARG A 77 -15.92 -0.98 3.24
CA ARG A 77 -16.57 0.09 4.00
C ARG A 77 -17.91 0.50 3.40
N TYR A 78 -17.98 0.67 2.08
CA TYR A 78 -19.21 0.99 1.39
C TYR A 78 -20.28 -0.09 1.60
N PHE A 79 -19.92 -1.37 1.40
CA PHE A 79 -20.85 -2.48 1.58
C PHE A 79 -21.32 -2.65 3.04
N ILE A 80 -20.42 -2.49 4.02
CA ILE A 80 -20.80 -2.55 5.44
C ILE A 80 -21.82 -1.47 5.79
N ILE A 81 -21.64 -0.23 5.31
CA ILE A 81 -22.57 0.88 5.63
C ILE A 81 -23.90 0.68 4.90
N LYS A 82 -23.86 0.40 3.60
CA LYS A 82 -25.06 0.21 2.76
C LYS A 82 -25.91 -0.97 3.23
N ASN A 83 -25.27 -2.08 3.60
CA ASN A 83 -25.94 -3.32 3.99
C ASN A 83 -25.93 -3.54 5.51
N SER A 84 -25.73 -2.50 6.31
CA SER A 84 -25.66 -2.60 7.78
C SER A 84 -26.89 -3.24 8.44
N LEU A 85 -28.03 -3.24 7.75
CA LEU A 85 -29.30 -3.83 8.20
C LEU A 85 -29.54 -5.25 7.66
N ASN A 86 -28.66 -5.80 6.81
CA ASN A 86 -28.84 -7.11 6.20
C ASN A 86 -27.87 -8.15 6.84
N PRO A 87 -28.38 -9.13 7.60
CA PRO A 87 -27.54 -10.09 8.32
C PRO A 87 -26.71 -11.00 7.41
N LYS A 88 -27.07 -11.15 6.13
CA LYS A 88 -26.28 -11.92 5.14
C LYS A 88 -24.87 -11.34 4.93
N PHE A 89 -24.67 -10.05 5.20
CA PHE A 89 -23.38 -9.37 5.01
C PHE A 89 -22.53 -9.29 6.28
N ASN A 90 -22.94 -9.95 7.38
CA ASN A 90 -22.22 -9.89 8.65
C ASN A 90 -20.81 -10.52 8.58
N PHE A 91 -20.55 -11.38 7.57
CA PHE A 91 -19.20 -11.91 7.32
C PHE A 91 -18.20 -10.81 6.93
N LEU A 92 -18.64 -9.72 6.30
CA LEU A 92 -17.81 -8.57 5.94
C LEU A 92 -17.33 -7.79 7.15
N SER A 93 -17.86 -8.04 8.35
CA SER A 93 -17.36 -7.45 9.60
C SER A 93 -16.37 -8.37 10.33
N LYS A 94 -16.25 -9.64 9.90
CA LYS A 94 -15.42 -10.64 10.59
C LYS A 94 -13.95 -10.51 10.18
N PRO A 95 -13.00 -10.56 11.13
CA PRO A 95 -11.57 -10.48 10.83
C PRO A 95 -11.07 -11.65 9.97
N SER A 96 -11.69 -12.83 10.06
CA SER A 96 -11.32 -14.00 9.25
C SER A 96 -11.53 -13.76 7.75
N SER A 97 -12.56 -13.01 7.36
CA SER A 97 -12.77 -12.60 5.96
C SER A 97 -11.66 -11.67 5.48
N GLY A 98 -11.10 -10.85 6.38
CA GLY A 98 -10.04 -9.90 6.09
C GLY A 98 -8.73 -10.61 5.79
N TRP A 99 -8.37 -11.59 6.63
CA TRP A 99 -7.19 -12.43 6.40
C TRP A 99 -7.27 -13.20 5.09
N LYS A 100 -8.42 -13.81 4.79
CA LYS A 100 -8.64 -14.48 3.50
C LYS A 100 -8.44 -13.53 2.32
N SER A 101 -9.05 -12.34 2.37
CA SER A 101 -8.91 -11.35 1.30
C SER A 101 -7.49 -10.82 1.16
N LEU A 102 -6.77 -10.63 2.28
CA LEU A 102 -5.37 -10.21 2.27
C LEU A 102 -4.47 -11.27 1.63
N THR A 103 -4.65 -12.54 1.99
CA THR A 103 -3.89 -13.65 1.41
C THR A 103 -4.15 -13.79 -0.09
N ILE A 104 -5.41 -13.67 -0.54
CA ILE A 104 -5.75 -13.72 -1.97
C ILE A 104 -5.10 -12.54 -2.71
N ALA A 105 -5.20 -11.32 -2.18
CA ALA A 105 -4.59 -10.14 -2.79
C ALA A 105 -3.07 -10.27 -2.90
N PHE A 106 -2.42 -10.80 -1.86
CA PHE A 106 -0.99 -11.08 -1.85
C PHE A 106 -0.62 -12.09 -2.95
N ILE A 107 -1.30 -13.24 -3.02
CA ILE A 107 -1.02 -14.26 -4.04
C ILE A 107 -1.17 -13.69 -5.46
N VAL A 108 -2.26 -12.97 -5.74
CA VAL A 108 -2.50 -12.37 -7.06
C VAL A 108 -1.40 -11.36 -7.41
N SER A 109 -1.02 -10.51 -6.45
CA SER A 109 0.02 -9.50 -6.67
C SER A 109 1.39 -10.14 -6.90
N THR A 110 1.75 -11.16 -6.11
CA THR A 110 3.02 -11.89 -6.27
C THR A 110 3.06 -12.67 -7.58
N LEU A 111 1.97 -13.29 -8.02
CA LEU A 111 1.90 -13.97 -9.33
C LEU A 111 2.12 -12.99 -10.48
N MET A 112 1.55 -11.79 -10.38
CA MET A 112 1.75 -10.73 -11.37
C MET A 112 3.22 -10.25 -11.38
N SER A 113 3.83 -10.06 -10.20
CA SER A 113 5.26 -9.70 -10.11
C SER A 113 6.18 -10.81 -10.61
N MET A 114 5.81 -12.08 -10.41
CA MET A 114 6.63 -13.22 -10.83
C MET A 114 6.73 -13.28 -12.36
N PHE A 115 5.67 -12.85 -13.05
CA PHE A 115 5.69 -12.73 -14.50
C PHE A 115 6.83 -11.81 -14.98
N TYR A 116 7.15 -10.75 -14.24
CA TYR A 116 8.25 -9.84 -14.58
C TYR A 116 9.63 -10.52 -14.46
N VAL A 117 9.82 -11.39 -13.46
CA VAL A 117 11.10 -12.05 -13.17
C VAL A 117 11.43 -13.15 -14.20
N ILE A 118 10.44 -13.94 -14.60
CA ILE A 118 10.63 -15.08 -15.51
C ILE A 118 11.07 -14.61 -16.92
N ARG A 119 10.87 -13.34 -17.24
CA ARG A 119 11.13 -12.76 -18.57
C ARG A 119 12.59 -12.41 -18.82
N VAL A 120 13.40 -12.29 -17.78
CA VAL A 120 14.78 -11.85 -17.91
C VAL A 120 15.75 -12.95 -17.51
N ASP A 121 16.81 -13.08 -18.29
CA ASP A 121 17.94 -13.93 -17.96
C ASP A 121 19.08 -13.08 -17.43
N LEU A 122 19.69 -13.55 -16.35
CA LEU A 122 20.91 -12.97 -15.84
C LEU A 122 22.08 -13.39 -16.74
N ILE A 123 22.75 -12.39 -17.32
CA ILE A 123 23.95 -12.58 -18.13
C ILE A 123 25.17 -11.98 -17.45
N SER A 124 26.32 -12.53 -17.83
CA SER A 124 27.63 -12.04 -17.45
C SER A 124 28.38 -11.61 -18.72
N GLU A 125 28.79 -10.34 -18.77
CA GLU A 125 29.61 -9.76 -19.83
C GLU A 125 30.94 -9.31 -19.24
N ILE A 126 32.00 -9.31 -20.06
CA ILE A 126 33.30 -8.77 -19.64
C ILE A 126 33.24 -7.25 -19.85
N TRP A 127 33.39 -6.51 -18.76
CA TRP A 127 33.55 -5.06 -18.77
C TRP A 127 35.02 -4.70 -18.82
N ILE A 128 35.36 -3.86 -19.79
CA ILE A 128 36.69 -3.30 -20.01
C ILE A 128 36.53 -1.79 -19.85
N PRO A 129 37.22 -1.15 -18.90
CA PRO A 129 37.12 0.30 -18.72
C PRO A 129 37.74 1.03 -19.93
N PRO A 130 37.17 2.19 -20.32
CA PRO A 130 37.84 3.10 -21.25
C PRO A 130 39.24 3.52 -20.78
N GLU A 131 40.17 3.76 -21.71
CA GLU A 131 41.54 4.20 -21.37
C GLU A 131 41.57 5.49 -20.54
N ALA A 132 40.57 6.35 -20.71
CA ALA A 132 40.40 7.60 -19.96
C ALA A 132 40.20 7.40 -18.44
N CYS A 133 39.88 6.17 -18.01
CA CYS A 133 39.55 5.86 -16.62
C CYS A 133 40.77 5.58 -15.73
N GLY A 134 41.99 5.51 -16.29
CA GLY A 134 43.23 5.36 -15.52
C GLY A 134 43.46 3.99 -14.87
N TYR A 135 42.73 2.95 -15.30
CA TYR A 135 42.95 1.58 -14.84
C TYR A 135 44.22 0.95 -15.45
N PRO A 136 44.79 -0.11 -14.84
CA PRO A 136 45.94 -0.82 -15.39
C PRO A 136 45.66 -1.40 -16.80
N THR A 137 46.72 -1.56 -17.61
CA THR A 137 46.60 -2.24 -18.90
C THR A 137 46.10 -3.67 -18.72
N ASN A 138 45.14 -4.10 -19.56
CA ASN A 138 44.42 -5.38 -19.47
C ASN A 138 43.52 -5.57 -18.23
N PHE A 139 43.13 -4.51 -17.53
CA PHE A 139 42.12 -4.62 -16.49
C PHE A 139 40.76 -4.99 -17.09
N SER A 140 40.13 -6.04 -16.56
CA SER A 140 38.77 -6.44 -16.95
C SER A 140 38.03 -7.01 -15.75
N MET A 141 36.72 -6.84 -15.74
CA MET A 141 35.87 -7.34 -14.66
C MET A 141 34.54 -7.83 -15.22
N THR A 142 33.95 -8.85 -14.60
CA THR A 142 32.64 -9.34 -15.03
C THR A 142 31.54 -8.37 -14.60
N LYS A 143 30.78 -7.87 -15.56
CA LYS A 143 29.55 -7.12 -15.35
C LYS A 143 28.36 -8.06 -15.47
N TYR A 144 27.48 -8.00 -14.48
CA TYR A 144 26.24 -8.76 -14.48
C TYR A 144 25.08 -7.86 -14.90
N GLY A 145 24.25 -8.34 -15.82
CA GLY A 145 23.10 -7.62 -16.35
C GLY A 145 21.93 -8.56 -16.63
N PHE A 146 20.79 -7.99 -16.99
CA PHE A 146 19.60 -8.75 -17.35
C PHE A 146 19.25 -8.48 -18.81
N ILE A 147 19.03 -9.54 -19.59
CA ILE A 147 18.51 -9.45 -20.96
C ILE A 147 17.18 -10.18 -21.07
N SER A 148 16.39 -9.83 -22.07
CA SER A 148 15.15 -10.56 -22.36
C SER A 148 15.45 -12.03 -22.71
N ASN A 149 14.75 -12.95 -22.07
CA ASN A 149 14.90 -14.39 -22.27
C ASN A 149 14.45 -14.78 -23.70
N LYS A 150 15.34 -15.43 -24.45
CA LYS A 150 15.13 -15.81 -25.87
C LYS A 150 14.24 -17.04 -26.06
N LEU A 151 14.09 -17.88 -25.03
CA LEU A 151 13.24 -19.10 -25.04
C LEU A 151 11.76 -18.78 -24.79
N PHE A 152 11.46 -17.60 -24.24
CA PHE A 152 10.09 -17.06 -24.22
C PHE A 152 9.76 -16.54 -25.62
N PHE A 153 9.17 -17.40 -26.45
CA PHE A 153 8.53 -17.03 -27.73
C PHE A 153 7.76 -15.72 -27.51
N SER A 154 8.13 -14.64 -28.21
CA SER A 154 7.57 -13.29 -28.02
C SER A 154 7.99 -12.51 -26.75
N GLY A 155 9.28 -12.54 -26.40
CA GLY A 155 9.95 -11.70 -25.40
C GLY A 155 9.68 -10.17 -25.43
N PRO A 156 9.42 -9.54 -26.59
CA PRO A 156 9.01 -8.13 -26.63
C PRO A 156 7.48 -7.95 -26.53
N GLU A 157 6.69 -8.72 -27.29
CA GLU A 157 5.24 -8.53 -27.40
C GLU A 157 4.50 -8.81 -26.08
N ILE A 158 4.88 -9.88 -25.39
CA ILE A 158 4.29 -10.21 -24.08
C ILE A 158 4.71 -9.18 -23.01
N TYR A 159 5.88 -8.55 -23.14
CA TYR A 159 6.31 -7.47 -22.24
C TYR A 159 5.47 -6.22 -22.51
N MET A 160 5.30 -5.85 -23.77
CA MET A 160 4.41 -4.78 -24.18
C MET A 160 2.98 -4.99 -23.66
N PHE A 161 2.44 -6.21 -23.81
CA PHE A 161 1.13 -6.57 -23.27
C PHE A 161 1.07 -6.43 -21.75
N TYR A 162 2.08 -6.93 -21.03
CA TYR A 162 2.16 -6.82 -19.58
C TYR A 162 2.20 -5.37 -19.11
N VAL A 163 3.07 -4.55 -19.69
CA VAL A 163 3.23 -3.13 -19.34
C VAL A 163 1.95 -2.36 -19.65
N ALA A 164 1.33 -2.59 -20.82
CA ALA A 164 0.04 -2.01 -21.16
C ALA A 164 -1.06 -2.44 -20.18
N PHE A 165 -1.11 -3.73 -19.82
CA PHE A 165 -2.09 -4.27 -18.89
C PHE A 165 -1.93 -3.68 -17.48
N ASP A 166 -0.70 -3.60 -16.95
CA ASP A 166 -0.44 -2.97 -15.64
C ASP A 166 -0.80 -1.47 -15.67
N GLY A 167 -0.48 -0.77 -16.76
CA GLY A 167 -0.91 0.62 -16.99
C GLY A 167 -2.43 0.78 -16.97
N ILE A 168 -3.17 -0.10 -17.66
CA ILE A 168 -4.63 -0.12 -17.65
C ILE A 168 -5.17 -0.37 -16.23
N LEU A 169 -4.59 -1.32 -15.47
CA LEU A 169 -5.00 -1.58 -14.09
C LEU A 169 -4.83 -0.35 -13.20
N LYS A 170 -3.76 0.43 -13.38
CA LYS A 170 -3.54 1.71 -12.67
C LYS A 170 -4.55 2.79 -13.04
N ILE A 171 -4.94 2.87 -14.31
CA ILE A 171 -6.01 3.77 -14.76
C ILE A 171 -7.35 3.36 -14.14
N ILE A 172 -7.65 2.05 -14.12
CA ILE A 172 -8.85 1.51 -13.46
C ILE A 172 -8.84 1.89 -11.98
N LEU A 173 -7.72 1.69 -11.29
CA LEU A 173 -7.53 2.06 -9.89
C LEU A 173 -7.83 3.54 -9.64
N ALA A 174 -7.25 4.42 -10.46
CA ALA A 174 -7.45 5.87 -10.39
C ALA A 174 -8.91 6.28 -10.63
N SER A 175 -9.69 5.49 -11.39
CA SER A 175 -11.12 5.74 -11.65
C SER A 175 -12.06 5.15 -10.58
N VAL A 176 -11.76 3.96 -10.07
CA VAL A 176 -12.62 3.21 -9.13
C VAL A 176 -12.59 3.82 -7.75
N LEU A 177 -11.41 4.27 -7.27
CA LEU A 177 -11.28 4.86 -5.94
C LEU A 177 -12.15 6.11 -5.74
N PRO A 178 -12.19 7.08 -6.68
CA PRO A 178 -13.10 8.22 -6.59
C PRO A 178 -14.58 7.84 -6.59
N VAL A 179 -14.97 6.89 -7.44
CA VAL A 179 -16.35 6.40 -7.50
C VAL A 179 -16.75 5.81 -6.15
N LEU A 180 -15.91 4.94 -5.58
CA LEU A 180 -16.13 4.37 -4.26
C LEU A 180 -16.16 5.44 -3.15
N ALA A 181 -15.30 6.45 -3.22
CA ALA A 181 -15.28 7.56 -2.26
C ALA A 181 -16.59 8.37 -2.31
N VAL A 182 -17.09 8.71 -3.50
CA VAL A 182 -18.37 9.43 -3.67
C VAL A 182 -19.54 8.59 -3.14
N LEU A 183 -19.58 7.30 -3.49
CA LEU A 183 -20.60 6.37 -2.99
C LEU A 183 -20.58 6.27 -1.46
N LEU A 184 -19.39 6.14 -0.87
CA LEU A 184 -19.20 6.08 0.57
C LEU A 184 -19.67 7.37 1.27
N ILE A 185 -19.31 8.54 0.73
CA ILE A 185 -19.73 9.84 1.29
C ILE A 185 -21.25 9.98 1.24
N ARG A 186 -21.90 9.56 0.16
CA ARG A 186 -23.37 9.58 0.02
C ARG A 186 -24.03 8.73 1.11
N GLU A 187 -23.56 7.50 1.31
CA GLU A 187 -24.12 6.60 2.34
C GLU A 187 -23.85 7.11 3.76
N LEU A 188 -22.66 7.65 4.03
CA LEU A 188 -22.34 8.27 5.31
C LEU A 188 -23.27 9.46 5.62
N LYS A 189 -23.53 10.33 4.63
CA LYS A 189 -24.48 11.43 4.78
C LYS A 189 -25.90 10.92 5.04
N LYS A 190 -26.36 9.90 4.31
CA LYS A 190 -27.68 9.27 4.51
C LYS A 190 -27.81 8.69 5.92
N ALA A 191 -26.82 7.94 6.38
CA ALA A 191 -26.77 7.37 7.73
C ALA A 191 -26.76 8.46 8.82
N LYS A 192 -26.02 9.57 8.60
CA LYS A 192 -25.99 10.73 9.52
C LYS A 192 -27.36 11.42 9.61
N VAL A 193 -28.03 11.65 8.49
CA VAL A 193 -29.39 12.23 8.46
C VAL A 193 -30.39 11.30 9.15
N SER A 194 -30.32 9.99 8.90
CA SER A 194 -31.18 9.02 9.58
C SER A 194 -30.99 9.05 11.10
N ARG A 195 -29.73 9.07 11.59
CA ARG A 195 -29.45 9.17 13.04
C ARG A 195 -29.99 10.46 13.66
N LYS A 196 -29.85 11.60 12.96
CA LYS A 196 -30.38 12.89 13.42
C LYS A 196 -31.91 12.89 13.55
N LYS A 197 -32.63 12.15 12.69
CA LYS A 197 -34.09 12.01 12.77
C LYS A 197 -34.54 11.14 13.96
N THR A 198 -33.70 10.23 14.45
CA THR A 198 -34.03 9.30 15.56
C THR A 198 -33.54 9.79 16.93
N SER A 199 -32.57 10.71 17.01
CA SER A 199 -32.05 11.22 18.28
C SER A 199 -32.65 12.59 18.67
N VAL A 200 -33.47 12.62 19.72
CA VAL A 200 -34.01 13.87 20.33
C VAL A 200 -32.90 14.73 21.00
N VAL A 201 -31.68 14.21 21.16
CA VAL A 201 -30.65 14.79 22.06
C VAL A 201 -29.39 15.35 21.37
N SER A 202 -29.25 15.33 20.03
CA SER A 202 -27.98 15.73 19.39
C SER A 202 -28.09 16.99 18.51
N LYS A 203 -28.30 18.16 19.13
CA LYS A 203 -28.17 19.47 18.46
C LYS A 203 -26.72 20.00 18.38
N ASN A 204 -25.76 19.40 19.10
CA ASN A 204 -24.38 19.90 19.19
C ASN A 204 -23.31 19.00 18.53
N ALA A 205 -23.43 18.74 17.23
CA ALA A 205 -22.34 18.15 16.47
C ALA A 205 -22.14 18.87 15.14
N ASN A 206 -21.79 20.16 15.24
CA ASN A 206 -21.26 20.98 14.14
C ASN A 206 -19.76 20.73 13.90
N ASN A 207 -19.26 19.52 14.20
CA ASN A 207 -17.90 19.18 13.80
C ASN A 207 -17.91 19.02 12.27
N PRO A 208 -17.09 19.79 11.53
CA PRO A 208 -16.87 19.53 10.12
C PRO A 208 -16.45 18.07 9.98
N ASP A 209 -16.98 17.40 8.96
CA ASP A 209 -16.78 15.98 8.74
C ASP A 209 -15.32 15.75 8.30
N ASN A 210 -14.39 15.83 9.26
CA ASN A 210 -12.95 15.78 9.06
C ASN A 210 -12.54 14.46 8.38
N THR A 211 -13.30 13.39 8.63
CA THR A 211 -13.18 12.11 7.93
C THR A 211 -13.51 12.23 6.44
N SER A 212 -14.54 12.98 6.07
CA SER A 212 -14.90 13.20 4.65
C SER A 212 -13.83 14.04 3.93
N LYS A 213 -13.32 15.10 4.57
CA LYS A 213 -12.24 15.93 4.00
C LYS A 213 -10.98 15.11 3.72
N LEU A 214 -10.61 14.28 4.68
CA LEU A 214 -9.43 13.43 4.62
C LEU A 214 -9.55 12.32 3.56
N VAL A 215 -10.73 11.70 3.41
CA VAL A 215 -11.01 10.75 2.32
C VAL A 215 -10.88 11.44 0.96
N ILE A 216 -11.39 12.66 0.83
CA ILE A 216 -11.27 13.44 -0.42
C ILE A 216 -9.80 13.74 -0.75
N ILE A 217 -9.00 14.17 0.22
CA ILE A 217 -7.56 14.44 0.01
C ILE A 217 -6.83 13.18 -0.47
N MET A 218 -7.03 12.05 0.22
CA MET A 218 -6.42 10.76 -0.13
C MET A 218 -6.85 10.29 -1.54
N THR A 219 -8.11 10.53 -1.92
CA THR A 219 -8.59 10.23 -3.26
C THR A 219 -7.90 11.11 -4.31
N ILE A 220 -7.79 12.41 -4.09
CA ILE A 220 -7.13 13.33 -5.03
C ILE A 220 -5.66 12.96 -5.21
N THR A 221 -4.94 12.70 -4.10
CA THR A 221 -3.53 12.29 -4.17
C THR A 221 -3.35 10.98 -4.91
N CYS A 222 -4.29 10.04 -4.75
CA CYS A 222 -4.25 8.78 -5.48
C CYS A 222 -4.55 8.94 -6.98
N ILE A 223 -5.50 9.79 -7.38
CA ILE A 223 -5.75 10.09 -8.80
C ILE A 223 -4.50 10.70 -9.43
N CYS A 224 -3.89 11.69 -8.78
CA CYS A 224 -2.71 12.38 -9.30
C CYS A 224 -1.47 11.47 -9.35
N ALA A 225 -1.40 10.43 -8.52
CA ALA A 225 -0.31 9.47 -8.52
C ALA A 225 -0.53 8.33 -9.53
N GLU A 226 -1.65 7.61 -9.44
CA GLU A 226 -1.87 6.38 -10.20
C GLU A 226 -2.36 6.64 -11.62
N GLY A 227 -3.12 7.72 -11.85
CA GLY A 227 -3.65 8.06 -13.17
C GLY A 227 -2.53 8.38 -14.18
N PRO A 228 -1.69 9.40 -13.91
CA PRO A 228 -0.55 9.72 -14.78
C PRO A 228 0.45 8.57 -14.92
N MET A 229 0.69 7.80 -13.85
CA MET A 229 1.59 6.64 -13.89
C MET A 229 1.06 5.54 -14.81
N GLY A 230 -0.25 5.24 -14.75
CA GLY A 230 -0.86 4.27 -15.64
C GLY A 230 -0.84 4.70 -17.11
N ILE A 231 -1.02 6.00 -17.38
CA ILE A 231 -0.87 6.58 -18.72
C ILE A 231 0.58 6.42 -19.22
N GLY A 232 1.57 6.68 -18.36
CA GLY A 232 2.99 6.48 -18.66
C GLY A 232 3.30 5.07 -19.14
N PHE A 233 2.83 4.06 -18.40
CA PHE A 233 3.03 2.65 -18.76
C PHE A 233 2.37 2.29 -20.10
N VAL A 234 1.16 2.79 -20.37
CA VAL A 234 0.52 2.56 -21.67
C VAL A 234 1.34 3.20 -22.80
N PHE A 235 1.88 4.41 -22.60
CA PHE A 235 2.77 5.03 -23.58
C PHE A 235 4.09 4.27 -23.75
N GLU A 236 4.67 3.74 -22.68
CA GLU A 236 5.88 2.92 -22.74
C GLU A 236 5.64 1.68 -23.62
N ALA A 237 4.49 1.02 -23.46
CA ALA A 237 4.10 -0.10 -24.31
C ALA A 237 3.89 0.31 -25.78
N LEU A 238 3.22 1.45 -26.05
CA LEU A 238 2.94 1.90 -27.42
C LEU A 238 4.18 2.44 -28.15
N LEU A 239 5.20 2.89 -27.42
CA LEU A 239 6.39 3.56 -27.96
C LEU A 239 7.64 2.67 -27.92
N VAL A 240 7.48 1.35 -27.84
CA VAL A 240 8.56 0.34 -27.81
C VAL A 240 9.63 0.57 -28.88
N ASP A 241 9.22 1.01 -30.09
CA ASP A 241 10.12 1.26 -31.22
C ASP A 241 10.82 2.64 -31.20
N ALA A 242 10.52 3.48 -30.20
CA ALA A 242 11.00 4.85 -30.09
C ALA A 242 11.76 5.08 -28.75
N PRO A 243 13.00 4.59 -28.61
CA PRO A 243 13.75 4.61 -27.34
C PRO A 243 13.99 6.02 -26.78
N LYS A 244 14.03 7.04 -27.64
CA LYS A 244 14.15 8.44 -27.21
C LYS A 244 12.88 8.93 -26.50
N LEU A 245 11.70 8.52 -26.95
CA LEU A 245 10.43 8.90 -26.33
C LEU A 245 10.21 8.15 -25.02
N ILE A 246 10.59 6.87 -24.94
CA ILE A 246 10.56 6.10 -23.69
C ILE A 246 11.40 6.79 -22.60
N LYS A 247 12.61 7.28 -22.93
CA LYS A 247 13.42 8.04 -21.96
C LYS A 247 12.70 9.28 -21.42
N ILE A 248 11.92 9.96 -22.25
CA ILE A 248 11.12 11.12 -21.82
C ILE A 248 9.99 10.68 -20.89
N VAL A 249 9.26 9.61 -21.25
CA VAL A 249 8.19 9.02 -20.41
C VAL A 249 8.74 8.63 -19.04
N ASN A 250 9.87 7.91 -18.99
CA ASN A 250 10.50 7.50 -17.74
C ASN A 250 10.91 8.69 -16.85
N CYS A 251 11.33 9.81 -17.46
CA CYS A 251 11.63 11.03 -16.71
C CYS A 251 10.37 11.63 -16.05
N PHE A 252 9.25 11.67 -16.77
CA PHE A 252 7.97 12.09 -16.20
C PHE A 252 7.49 11.14 -15.10
N GLU A 253 7.69 9.83 -15.26
CA GLU A 253 7.32 8.85 -14.24
C GLU A 253 8.06 9.03 -12.93
N ILE A 254 9.35 9.42 -12.95
CA ILE A 254 10.10 9.75 -11.74
C ILE A 254 9.43 10.88 -10.95
N ILE A 255 8.92 11.91 -11.65
CA ILE A 255 8.21 13.03 -11.02
C ILE A 255 6.87 12.56 -10.45
N ILE A 256 6.12 11.75 -11.21
CA ILE A 256 4.84 11.17 -10.77
C ILE A 256 5.03 10.25 -9.56
N PHE A 257 6.17 9.55 -9.48
CA PHE A 257 6.52 8.67 -8.38
C PHE A 257 6.61 9.43 -7.05
N ALA A 258 6.99 10.71 -7.04
CA ALA A 258 6.95 11.55 -5.85
C ALA A 258 5.50 11.71 -5.30
N PHE A 259 4.51 11.84 -6.18
CA PHE A 259 3.10 11.87 -5.78
C PHE A 259 2.63 10.53 -5.23
N ALA A 260 3.14 9.40 -5.75
CA ALA A 260 2.86 8.08 -5.19
C ALA A 260 3.42 7.92 -3.77
N ILE A 261 4.61 8.46 -3.49
CA ILE A 261 5.19 8.51 -2.14
C ILE A 261 4.33 9.38 -1.21
N LEU A 262 3.91 10.56 -1.67
CA LEU A 262 2.99 11.42 -0.92
C LEU A 262 1.67 10.69 -0.62
N ASN A 263 1.12 9.95 -1.58
CA ASN A 263 -0.09 9.15 -1.38
C ASN A 263 0.10 8.08 -0.29
N ALA A 264 1.20 7.32 -0.32
CA ALA A 264 1.52 6.33 0.71
C ALA A 264 1.68 6.97 2.11
N THR A 265 2.35 8.11 2.21
CA THR A 265 2.48 8.82 3.49
C THR A 265 1.14 9.39 3.99
N THR A 266 0.23 9.79 3.09
CA THR A 266 -1.11 10.26 3.49
C THR A 266 -1.91 9.15 4.17
N HIS A 267 -1.75 7.88 3.79
CA HIS A 267 -2.42 6.76 4.46
C HIS A 267 -2.04 6.68 5.95
N PHE A 268 -0.78 6.94 6.31
CA PHE A 268 -0.34 7.01 7.70
C PHE A 268 -1.07 8.12 8.47
N PHE A 269 -1.09 9.34 7.93
CA PHE A 269 -1.80 10.47 8.54
C PHE A 269 -3.31 10.24 8.59
N VAL A 270 -3.87 9.53 7.61
CA VAL A 270 -5.28 9.18 7.56
C VAL A 270 -5.65 8.21 8.68
N CYS A 271 -4.83 7.17 8.86
CA CYS A 271 -5.00 6.19 9.94
C CYS A 271 -4.94 6.87 11.31
N PHE A 272 -3.98 7.79 11.49
CA PHE A 272 -3.89 8.61 12.68
C PHE A 272 -5.07 9.58 12.81
N GLY A 273 -5.57 10.14 11.72
CA GLY A 273 -6.66 11.11 11.66
C GLY A 273 -8.04 10.56 12.06
N VAL A 274 -8.39 9.37 11.57
CA VAL A 274 -9.79 8.86 11.59
C VAL A 274 -10.09 7.94 12.75
N SER A 275 -9.12 7.14 13.19
CA SER A 275 -9.38 6.06 14.13
C SER A 275 -9.01 6.48 15.55
N THR A 276 -10.01 6.86 16.34
CA THR A 276 -9.87 7.06 17.79
C THR A 276 -9.24 5.85 18.50
N PRO A 277 -9.59 4.59 18.14
CA PRO A 277 -8.89 3.40 18.64
C PRO A 277 -7.40 3.37 18.27
N TYR A 278 -7.06 3.74 17.02
CA TYR A 278 -5.66 3.79 16.56
C TYR A 278 -4.87 4.88 17.29
N ARG A 279 -5.43 6.08 17.44
CA ARG A 279 -4.83 7.16 18.26
C ARG A 279 -4.59 6.71 19.70
N LYS A 280 -5.53 5.97 20.28
CA LYS A 280 -5.40 5.45 21.64
C LYS A 280 -4.27 4.42 21.74
N SER A 281 -4.18 3.47 20.82
CA SER A 281 -3.09 2.49 20.79
C SER A 281 -1.72 3.09 20.50
N VAL A 282 -1.63 4.10 19.62
CA VAL A 282 -0.37 4.82 19.35
C VAL A 282 0.05 5.66 20.57
N LYS A 283 -0.90 6.33 21.22
CA LYS A 283 -0.63 7.02 22.49
C LYS A 283 -0.24 6.03 23.58
N GLU A 284 -0.87 4.88 23.69
CA GLU A 284 -0.43 3.84 24.63
C GLU A 284 0.98 3.37 24.26
N LEU A 285 1.30 3.05 23.01
CA LEU A 285 2.63 2.60 22.60
C LEU A 285 3.73 3.66 22.82
N LEU A 286 3.46 4.94 22.50
CA LEU A 286 4.41 6.04 22.67
C LEU A 286 4.47 6.57 24.10
N TRP A 287 3.44 6.34 24.92
CA TRP A 287 3.29 6.90 26.28
C TRP A 287 3.36 5.84 27.39
N TYR A 288 3.57 4.56 27.09
CA TYR A 288 3.78 3.52 28.11
C TYR A 288 5.26 3.36 28.50
N LYS A 289 5.75 4.38 29.22
CA LYS A 289 6.59 4.17 30.41
C LYS A 289 6.23 5.13 31.56
N GLY A 290 5.16 5.91 31.45
CA GLY A 290 4.75 6.88 32.47
C GLY A 290 3.45 6.48 33.18
N SER A 291 3.57 5.91 34.38
CA SER A 291 2.53 5.76 35.40
C SER A 291 1.48 4.65 35.18
N GLN A 292 1.83 3.42 35.57
CA GLN A 292 0.84 2.51 36.16
C GLN A 292 0.45 3.09 37.52
N LYS A 293 -0.75 3.64 37.66
CA LYS A 293 -1.35 3.84 38.99
C LYS A 293 -1.82 2.48 39.51
N PRO A 294 -1.54 2.11 40.77
CA PRO A 294 -2.03 0.86 41.34
C PRO A 294 -3.55 0.84 41.32
N ILE A 295 -4.13 -0.29 40.92
CA ILE A 295 -5.55 -0.55 41.05
C ILE A 295 -5.83 -0.75 42.55
N THR A 296 -6.36 0.27 43.23
CA THR A 296 -6.92 0.11 44.56
C THR A 296 -8.23 -0.66 44.43
N ILE A 297 -8.21 -1.96 44.72
CA ILE A 297 -9.42 -2.75 44.88
C ILE A 297 -10.02 -2.37 46.24
N SER A 298 -11.10 -1.60 46.23
CA SER A 298 -11.94 -1.40 47.41
C SER A 298 -12.81 -2.65 47.63
N PRO A 299 -12.78 -3.28 48.82
CA PRO A 299 -13.60 -4.45 49.09
C PRO A 299 -15.07 -4.00 49.22
N LYS A 300 -15.92 -4.58 48.38
CA LYS A 300 -17.38 -4.40 48.46
C LYS A 300 -17.87 -5.20 49.66
N ILE A 301 -18.24 -4.50 50.72
CA ILE A 301 -18.90 -5.07 51.91
C ILE A 301 -20.21 -5.72 51.44
N SER A 302 -20.29 -7.04 51.59
CA SER A 302 -21.49 -7.84 51.36
C SER A 302 -22.43 -7.69 52.55
N SER A 303 -23.49 -6.90 52.41
CA SER A 303 -24.64 -6.93 53.31
C SER A 303 -25.44 -8.21 53.07
N ALA A 304 -25.16 -9.23 53.88
CA ALA A 304 -25.98 -10.43 53.96
C ALA A 304 -27.29 -10.12 54.70
N SER A 305 -28.41 -10.24 54.00
CA SER A 305 -29.74 -10.24 54.60
C SER A 305 -29.95 -11.56 55.36
N ILE A 306 -30.03 -11.47 56.69
CA ILE A 306 -30.38 -12.60 57.57
C ILE A 306 -31.87 -12.89 57.39
N VAL A 307 -32.17 -14.05 56.79
CA VAL A 307 -33.50 -14.68 56.80
C VAL A 307 -33.58 -15.52 58.07
N THR A 308 -34.35 -15.05 59.05
CA THR A 308 -34.67 -15.79 60.28
C THR A 308 -35.74 -16.84 59.99
N THR A 309 -35.33 -18.11 59.90
CA THR A 309 -36.25 -19.26 59.98
C THR A 309 -36.74 -19.41 61.42
N ARG A 310 -38.05 -19.21 61.64
CA ARG A 310 -38.75 -19.52 62.90
C ARG A 310 -39.12 -21.01 62.88
N LYS A 311 -38.55 -21.80 63.79
CA LYS A 311 -38.96 -23.19 64.06
C LYS A 311 -40.24 -23.20 64.90
N VAL A 312 -41.11 -24.15 64.57
CA VAL A 312 -42.30 -24.58 65.33
C VAL A 312 -41.82 -25.49 66.47
N GLY A 313 -42.43 -25.32 67.64
CA GLY A 313 -42.19 -26.06 68.87
C GLY A 313 -42.65 -25.25 70.07
#